data_AF-A0A3D1E6S2-F1
#
_entry.id   AF-A0A3D1E6S2-F1
#
_cell.length_a   1.000
_cell.length_b   1.000
_cell.length_c   1.000
_cell.angle_alpha   90.00
_cell.angle_beta   90.00
_cell.angle_gamma   90.00
#
_symmetry.space_group_name_H-M   'P 1'
#
loop_
_entity.id
_entity.type
_entity.pdbx_description
1 polymer ?
#
loop_
_entity_poly.entity_id
_entity_poly.type
_entity_poly.pdbx_seq_one_letter_code
_entity_poly.pdbx_strand_id
1 'polypeptide(L)'
;WEALQAAEVLEAQGISCEVINIHTIKPLDEEAILASVAKTGCLVSCEEHNVLGGLGESIARTLAQHHPCPQEFIGTQDTFGESGTPSQLMDKYGLNAAAIEKAALKAISRKNA
;
A
#
# COMPACT_ATOMS: atom_id res chain seq x y z
N TRP A 1 3.40 -5.04 -10.43
CA TRP A 1 2.06 -5.64 -10.64
C TRP A 1 1.59 -6.44 -9.42
N GLU A 2 2.41 -6.62 -8.37
CA GLU A 2 2.04 -7.33 -7.14
C GLU A 2 0.69 -6.88 -6.53
N ALA A 3 0.38 -5.58 -6.58
CA ALA A 3 -0.91 -5.05 -6.11
C ALA A 3 -2.12 -5.56 -6.91
N LEU A 4 -1.98 -5.79 -8.22
CA LEU A 4 -3.04 -6.38 -9.04
C LEU A 4 -3.24 -7.86 -8.69
N GLN A 5 -2.14 -8.60 -8.48
CA GLN A 5 -2.22 -10.00 -8.06
C GLN A 5 -2.84 -10.14 -6.67
N ALA A 6 -2.49 -9.26 -5.74
CA ALA A 6 -3.13 -9.22 -4.42
C ALA A 6 -4.63 -8.91 -4.53
N ALA A 7 -5.02 -7.99 -5.42
CA ALA A 7 -6.43 -7.69 -5.67
C ALA A 7 -7.20 -8.91 -6.22
N GLU A 8 -6.61 -9.69 -7.14
CA GLU A 8 -7.22 -10.93 -7.63
C GLU A 8 -7.43 -11.96 -6.51
N VAL A 9 -6.45 -12.12 -5.61
CA VAL A 9 -6.55 -13.02 -4.45
C VAL A 9 -7.61 -12.55 -3.46
N LEU A 10 -7.68 -11.25 -3.18
CA LEU A 10 -8.69 -10.65 -2.29
C LEU A 10 -10.10 -10.75 -2.89
N GLU A 11 -10.24 -10.56 -4.20
CA GLU A 11 -11.52 -10.72 -4.91
C GLU A 11 -12.06 -12.15 -4.77
N ALA A 12 -11.17 -13.17 -4.87
CA ALA A 12 -11.54 -14.57 -4.63
C ALA A 12 -12.00 -14.84 -3.18
N GLN A 13 -11.67 -13.96 -2.23
CA GLN A 13 -12.13 -13.99 -0.84
C GLN A 13 -13.39 -13.12 -0.61
N GLY A 14 -13.95 -12.54 -1.67
CA GLY A 14 -15.11 -11.64 -1.61
C GLY A 14 -14.78 -10.21 -1.18
N ILE A 15 -13.50 -9.80 -1.29
CA ILE A 15 -13.03 -8.45 -0.95
C ILE A 15 -12.65 -7.71 -2.23
N SER A 16 -13.53 -6.79 -2.64
CA SER A 16 -13.26 -5.89 -3.77
C SER A 16 -12.27 -4.79 -3.37
N CYS A 17 -11.24 -4.59 -4.20
CA CYS A 17 -10.18 -3.61 -3.99
C CYS A 17 -10.08 -2.62 -5.16
N GLU A 18 -9.80 -1.36 -4.86
CA GLU A 18 -9.41 -0.37 -5.87
C GLU A 18 -7.88 -0.29 -5.92
N VAL A 19 -7.30 -0.43 -7.13
CA VAL A 19 -5.85 -0.34 -7.33
C VAL A 19 -5.54 0.93 -8.10
N ILE A 20 -4.79 1.84 -7.46
CA ILE A 20 -4.40 3.12 -8.05
C ILE A 20 -2.88 3.13 -8.29
N ASN A 21 -2.48 3.41 -9.52
CA ASN A 21 -1.07 3.60 -9.86
C ASN A 21 -0.66 5.07 -9.69
N ILE A 22 0.09 5.37 -8.63
CA ILE A 22 0.65 6.70 -8.38
C ILE A 22 2.02 6.82 -9.06
N HIS A 23 2.02 7.14 -10.35
CA HIS A 23 3.27 7.25 -11.12
C HIS A 23 4.07 8.54 -10.83
N THR A 24 3.42 9.56 -10.27
CA THR A 24 4.04 10.82 -9.89
C THR A 24 3.92 10.98 -8.37
N ILE A 25 5.00 10.73 -7.64
CA ILE A 25 5.04 10.92 -6.18
C ILE A 25 5.02 12.41 -5.80
N LYS A 26 5.55 13.27 -6.68
CA LYS A 26 5.59 14.72 -6.50
C LYS A 26 5.44 15.44 -7.85
N PRO A 27 4.37 16.24 -8.05
CA PRO A 27 3.25 16.46 -7.13
C PRO A 27 2.40 15.18 -6.94
N LEU A 28 1.93 14.94 -5.72
CA LEU A 28 1.07 13.82 -5.40
C LEU A 28 -0.36 14.11 -5.86
N ASP A 29 -1.04 13.13 -6.46
CA ASP A 29 -2.46 13.23 -6.80
C ASP A 29 -3.33 12.99 -5.55
N GLU A 30 -3.41 14.03 -4.72
CA GLU A 30 -4.14 13.98 -3.45
C GLU A 30 -5.65 13.79 -3.68
N GLU A 31 -6.19 14.30 -4.78
CA GLU A 31 -7.62 14.18 -5.12
C GLU A 31 -8.01 12.73 -5.39
N ALA A 32 -7.23 12.01 -6.21
CA ALA A 32 -7.49 10.60 -6.49
C ALA A 32 -7.43 9.74 -5.21
N ILE A 33 -6.45 10.01 -4.34
CA ILE A 33 -6.29 9.30 -3.06
C ILE A 33 -7.51 9.55 -2.17
N LEU A 34 -7.90 10.82 -1.97
CA LEU A 34 -9.01 11.20 -1.11
C LEU A 34 -10.35 10.68 -1.61
N ALA A 35 -10.58 10.73 -2.93
CA ALA A 35 -11.76 10.15 -3.55
C ALA A 35 -11.83 8.63 -3.31
N SER A 36 -10.69 7.93 -3.40
CA SER A 36 -10.62 6.50 -3.14
C SER A 36 -10.93 6.15 -1.68
N VAL A 37 -10.23 6.78 -0.73
CA VAL A 37 -10.41 6.46 0.70
C VAL A 37 -11.77 6.87 1.25
N ALA A 38 -12.43 7.89 0.68
CA ALA A 38 -13.80 8.23 1.04
C ALA A 38 -14.78 7.10 0.71
N LYS A 39 -14.50 6.30 -0.34
CA LYS A 39 -15.30 5.12 -0.71
C LYS A 39 -14.88 3.87 0.07
N THR A 40 -13.58 3.65 0.23
CA THR A 40 -13.03 2.38 0.72
C THR A 40 -12.82 2.37 2.23
N GLY A 41 -12.60 3.52 2.87
CA GLY A 41 -12.38 3.67 4.31
C GLY A 41 -11.03 3.18 4.84
N CYS A 42 -10.14 2.63 4.00
CA CYS A 42 -8.75 2.32 4.34
C CYS A 42 -7.92 2.18 3.05
N LEU A 43 -6.59 2.15 3.19
CA LEU A 43 -5.70 1.82 2.07
C LEU A 43 -4.43 1.04 2.49
N VAL A 44 -3.73 0.53 1.49
CA VAL A 44 -2.37 0.01 1.60
C VAL A 44 -1.50 0.74 0.58
N SER A 45 -0.44 1.41 1.03
CA SER A 45 0.55 2.01 0.12
C SER A 45 1.63 0.98 -0.21
N CYS A 46 1.96 0.80 -1.49
CA CYS A 46 2.96 -0.18 -1.92
C CYS A 46 4.08 0.50 -2.72
N GLU A 47 5.32 0.33 -2.28
CA GLU A 47 6.51 0.88 -2.94
C GLU A 47 7.71 -0.07 -2.81
N GLU A 48 8.56 -0.14 -3.85
CA GLU A 48 9.88 -0.77 -3.78
C GLU A 48 10.92 0.26 -3.30
N HIS A 49 10.59 0.92 -2.19
CA HIS A 49 11.38 1.95 -1.53
C HIS A 49 11.23 1.79 -0.02
N ASN A 50 12.04 2.51 0.75
CA ASN A 50 11.90 2.58 2.20
C ASN A 50 10.54 3.21 2.55
N VAL A 51 9.87 2.67 3.56
CA VAL A 51 8.63 3.28 4.07
C VAL A 51 8.87 4.70 4.61
N LEU A 52 10.10 5.02 5.01
CA LEU A 52 10.53 6.33 5.47
C LEU A 52 10.79 7.27 4.28
N GLY A 53 10.12 8.42 4.26
CA GLY A 53 10.25 9.47 3.25
C GLY A 53 9.62 9.16 1.89
N GLY A 54 8.95 8.01 1.76
CA GLY A 54 8.46 7.47 0.50
C GLY A 54 7.03 7.86 0.11
N LEU A 55 6.44 7.03 -0.75
CA LEU A 55 5.05 7.14 -1.20
C LEU A 55 4.09 7.01 -0.02
N GLY A 56 4.32 6.02 0.85
CA GLY A 56 3.49 5.75 1.99
C GLY A 56 3.39 6.95 2.92
N GLU A 57 4.50 7.58 3.30
CA GLU A 57 4.48 8.78 4.14
C GLU A 57 3.87 9.99 3.44
N SER A 58 4.08 10.12 2.12
CA SER A 58 3.45 11.17 1.33
C SER A 58 1.92 11.06 1.36
N ILE A 59 1.39 9.84 1.22
CA ILE A 59 -0.04 9.52 1.37
C ILE A 59 -0.49 9.78 2.82
N ALA A 60 0.28 9.33 3.81
CA ALA A 60 -0.07 9.46 5.22
C ALA A 60 -0.21 10.93 5.63
N ARG A 61 0.64 11.82 5.11
CA ARG A 61 0.48 13.27 5.27
C ARG A 61 -0.86 13.76 4.73
N THR A 62 -1.22 13.38 3.51
CA THR A 62 -2.51 13.75 2.88
C THR A 62 -3.69 13.22 3.70
N LEU A 63 -3.65 11.96 4.16
CA LEU A 63 -4.69 11.40 5.02
C LEU A 63 -4.80 12.15 6.35
N ALA A 64 -3.68 12.42 7.01
CA ALA A 64 -3.66 13.14 8.29
C ALA A 64 -4.24 14.56 8.18
N GLN A 65 -4.08 15.23 7.04
CA GLN A 65 -4.58 16.58 6.81
C GLN A 65 -6.06 16.62 6.42
N HIS A 66 -6.59 15.57 5.77
CA HIS A 66 -7.89 15.65 5.10
C HIS A 66 -8.88 14.53 5.49
N HIS A 67 -8.42 13.28 5.62
CA HIS A 67 -9.28 12.14 5.88
C HIS A 67 -8.54 11.01 6.62
N PRO A 68 -8.37 11.13 7.95
CA PRO A 68 -7.69 10.11 8.74
C PRO A 68 -8.42 8.77 8.63
N CYS A 69 -7.74 7.76 8.09
CA CYS A 69 -8.24 6.39 7.99
C CYS A 69 -7.08 5.40 8.13
N PRO A 70 -7.34 4.11 8.36
CA PRO A 70 -6.29 3.11 8.44
C PRO A 70 -5.47 3.03 7.15
N GLN A 71 -4.16 3.16 7.30
CA GLN A 71 -3.16 2.90 6.28
C GLN A 71 -2.20 1.82 6.78
N GLU A 72 -1.83 0.91 5.87
CA GLU A 72 -0.70 -0.01 6.02
C GLU A 72 0.35 0.28 4.94
N PHE A 73 1.61 -0.03 5.25
CA PHE A 73 2.76 0.30 4.43
C PHE A 73 3.43 -0.98 3.93
N ILE A 74 3.58 -1.09 2.62
CA ILE A 74 4.41 -2.09 1.95
C ILE A 74 5.60 -1.36 1.35
N GLY A 75 6.77 -1.66 1.87
CA GLY A 75 8.05 -1.03 1.58
C GLY A 75 9.14 -1.60 2.48
N THR A 76 10.40 -1.30 2.19
CA THR A 76 11.52 -1.79 3.01
C THR A 76 11.50 -1.10 4.38
N GLN A 77 11.88 -1.85 5.42
CA GLN A 77 11.73 -1.47 6.83
C GLN A 77 13.05 -0.93 7.39
N ASP A 78 13.56 0.16 6.81
CA ASP A 78 14.83 0.79 7.19
C ASP A 78 16.04 -0.17 7.22
N THR A 79 16.19 -0.92 6.13
CA THR A 79 17.27 -1.88 5.93
C THR A 79 18.07 -1.58 4.69
N PHE A 80 19.37 -1.92 4.70
CA PHE A 80 20.18 -1.93 3.49
C PHE A 80 19.74 -3.04 2.52
N GLY A 81 19.96 -2.79 1.23
CA GLY A 81 19.78 -3.77 0.18
C GLY A 81 20.82 -4.88 0.24
N GLU A 82 20.46 -6.05 -0.28
CA GLU A 82 21.31 -7.23 -0.36
C GLU A 82 21.39 -7.77 -1.79
N SER A 83 22.36 -8.64 -2.06
CA SER A 83 22.49 -9.30 -3.36
C SER A 83 21.54 -10.48 -3.47
N GLY A 84 20.78 -10.54 -4.56
CA GLY A 84 19.84 -11.61 -4.86
C GLY A 84 19.14 -11.38 -6.19
N THR A 85 18.33 -12.34 -6.64
CA THR A 85 17.44 -12.09 -7.78
C THR A 85 16.29 -11.17 -7.37
N PRO A 86 15.67 -10.42 -8.30
CA PRO A 86 14.54 -9.57 -7.97
C PRO A 86 13.43 -10.29 -7.20
N SER A 87 13.05 -11.50 -7.62
CA SER A 87 12.03 -12.31 -6.93
C SER A 87 12.41 -12.66 -5.49
N GLN A 88 13.67 -13.06 -5.25
CA GLN A 88 14.16 -13.38 -3.91
C GLN A 88 14.13 -12.17 -2.99
N LEU A 89 14.50 -11.00 -3.51
CA LEU A 89 14.50 -9.76 -2.74
C LEU A 89 13.07 -9.30 -2.45
N MET A 90 12.16 -9.37 -3.42
CA MET A 90 10.73 -9.06 -3.22
C MET A 90 10.11 -9.93 -2.11
N ASP A 91 10.39 -11.24 -2.11
CA ASP A 91 9.92 -12.14 -1.05
C ASP A 91 10.55 -11.82 0.31
N LYS A 92 11.87 -11.61 0.33
CA LYS A 92 12.62 -11.34 1.57
C LYS A 92 12.17 -10.05 2.25
N TYR A 93 11.95 -8.99 1.48
CA TYR A 93 11.53 -7.69 2.00
C TYR A 93 10.01 -7.55 2.14
N GLY A 94 9.24 -8.59 1.81
CA GLY A 94 7.77 -8.57 1.96
C GLY A 94 7.10 -7.57 1.02
N LEU A 95 7.58 -7.47 -0.22
CA LEU A 95 7.09 -6.54 -1.24
C LEU A 95 6.18 -7.22 -2.26
N ASN A 96 5.80 -8.46 -2.01
CA ASN A 96 5.01 -9.31 -2.90
C ASN A 96 3.50 -9.26 -2.62
N ALA A 97 2.72 -9.89 -3.50
CA ALA A 97 1.26 -9.94 -3.41
C ALA A 97 0.74 -10.50 -2.08
N ALA A 98 1.40 -11.52 -1.50
CA ALA A 98 1.01 -12.12 -0.23
C ALA A 98 1.19 -11.15 0.95
N ALA A 99 2.23 -10.33 0.93
CA ALA A 99 2.43 -9.28 1.92
C ALA A 99 1.37 -8.18 1.79
N ILE A 100 1.02 -7.78 0.56
CA ILE A 100 -0.04 -6.79 0.28
C ILE A 100 -1.40 -7.31 0.76
N GLU A 101 -1.74 -8.56 0.47
CA GLU A 101 -2.97 -9.21 0.95
C GLU A 101 -3.08 -9.15 2.47
N LYS A 102 -2.03 -9.58 3.18
CA LYS A 102 -1.98 -9.54 4.65
C LYS A 102 -2.14 -8.12 5.19
N ALA A 103 -1.50 -7.14 4.56
CA ALA A 103 -1.64 -5.74 4.92
C ALA A 103 -3.06 -5.22 4.66
N ALA A 104 -3.70 -5.59 3.56
CA ALA A 104 -5.08 -5.20 3.26
C ALA A 104 -6.06 -5.73 4.31
N LEU A 105 -5.95 -7.02 4.68
CA LEU A 105 -6.77 -7.61 5.74
C LEU A 105 -6.58 -6.89 7.09
N LYS A 106 -5.34 -6.53 7.42
CA LYS A 106 -5.02 -5.75 8.62
C LYS A 106 -5.64 -4.35 8.56
N ALA A 107 -5.51 -3.63 7.44
CA ALA A 107 -6.12 -2.32 7.25
C ALA A 107 -7.65 -2.37 7.40
N ILE A 108 -8.30 -3.39 6.82
CA ILE A 108 -9.75 -3.61 6.91
C ILE A 108 -10.19 -3.81 8.36
N SER A 109 -9.45 -4.61 9.15
CA SER A 109 -9.77 -4.86 10.56
C SER A 109 -9.76 -3.59 11.44
N ARG A 110 -9.06 -2.54 10.99
CA ARG A 110 -8.91 -1.27 11.71
C ARG A 110 -9.95 -0.21 11.34
N LYS A 111 -10.83 -0.44 10.35
CA LYS A 111 -11.82 0.56 9.87
C LYS A 111 -12.82 1.02 10.93
N ASN A 112 -13.13 0.15 11.89
CA ASN A 112 -14.16 0.38 12.91
C ASN A 112 -13.58 0.41 14.34
N ALA A 113 -12.28 0.62 14.47
CA ALA A 113 -11.58 0.68 15.76
C ALA A 113 -11.63 2.09 16.38
#